data_AF-A0A1V2NTC7-F1
#
_entry.id   AF-A0A1V2NTC7-F1
#
_cell.length_a   1.000
_cell.length_b   1.000
_cell.length_c   1.000
_cell.angle_alpha   90.00
_cell.angle_beta   90.00
_cell.angle_gamma   90.00
#
_symmetry.space_group_name_H-M   'P 1'
#
loop_
_entity.id
_entity.type
_entity.pdbx_description
1 polymer ?
#
loop_
_entity_poly.entity_id
_entity_poly.type
_entity_poly.pdbx_seq_one_letter_code
_entity_poly.pdbx_strand_id
1 'polypeptide(L)'
;MAATAVLVIGVGVQAVGGRGSAGAYVAPPSAEPVADPAAPGWRWESYGTVKVQVPDSWADSVYSGLWTCGDRFRPDGSTRTPMVGRPWRGPVQTIACLSVPRLAERIPHLWFDDSDAKPGITRFDHGWATEVRVVAGVPLAVFSNDAAMRRRILDSAKRMDGTDPNGCSVARPAVLGDGQRPTGPGLAAIGEVKSIRVCVYSYQLPGNPSVFQAGLQISGDTARQLGDALRAAPAGVGPVMSSSNCEQPRSRDDLLLTVAGENGDQAVVVRYATCRSNGTDDGTTLRRLTTDTLVPLSKVLYAEIPVLPILRDLAGR
;
A
#
# COMPACT_ATOMS: atom_id res chain seq x y z
N MET A 1 -50.15 45.18 -15.03
CA MET A 1 -48.74 45.60 -14.86
C MET A 1 -47.96 44.98 -16.00
N ALA A 2 -47.47 45.82 -16.92
CA ALA A 2 -46.80 45.40 -18.15
C ALA A 2 -45.29 45.31 -17.91
N ALA A 3 -44.66 44.22 -18.31
CA ALA A 3 -43.20 44.06 -18.27
C ALA A 3 -42.69 43.90 -19.70
N THR A 4 -41.91 44.90 -20.11
CA THR A 4 -41.34 45.12 -21.44
C THR A 4 -40.22 44.12 -21.73
N ALA A 5 -40.30 43.41 -22.84
CA ALA A 5 -39.22 42.55 -23.36
C ALA A 5 -38.29 43.39 -24.25
N VAL A 6 -37.00 43.43 -23.92
CA VAL A 6 -35.97 44.08 -24.73
C VAL A 6 -35.29 43.00 -25.59
N LEU A 7 -35.48 43.11 -26.90
CA LEU A 7 -34.85 42.27 -27.91
C LEU A 7 -33.49 42.86 -28.29
N VAL A 8 -32.39 42.15 -27.99
CA VAL A 8 -31.03 42.53 -28.41
C VAL A 8 -30.68 41.77 -29.68
N ILE A 9 -30.55 42.50 -30.79
CA ILE A 9 -30.09 41.98 -32.08
C ILE A 9 -28.56 42.02 -32.08
N GLY A 10 -27.94 40.86 -31.92
CA GLY A 10 -26.49 40.69 -32.05
C GLY A 10 -26.07 40.51 -33.50
N VAL A 11 -25.34 41.48 -34.04
CA VAL A 11 -24.73 41.45 -35.38
C VAL A 11 -23.60 40.41 -35.39
N GLY A 12 -23.73 39.41 -36.26
CA GLY A 12 -22.71 38.39 -36.48
C GLY A 12 -21.54 38.94 -37.30
N VAL A 13 -20.35 38.96 -36.70
CA VAL A 13 -19.08 39.14 -37.41
C VAL A 13 -18.53 37.75 -37.73
N GLN A 14 -18.53 37.35 -39.00
CA GLN A 14 -17.81 36.15 -39.43
C GLN A 14 -16.32 36.47 -39.56
N ALA A 15 -15.53 36.00 -38.60
CA ALA A 15 -14.07 35.99 -38.71
C ALA A 15 -13.64 34.74 -39.49
N VAL A 16 -13.06 34.96 -40.67
CA VAL A 16 -12.34 33.94 -41.43
C VAL A 16 -10.99 33.72 -40.74
N GLY A 17 -10.94 32.75 -39.82
CA GLY A 17 -9.73 32.31 -39.14
C GLY A 17 -9.07 31.14 -39.88
N GLY A 18 -7.86 31.34 -40.38
CA GLY A 18 -7.08 30.32 -41.08
C GLY A 18 -6.81 29.09 -40.21
N ARG A 19 -6.82 27.91 -40.85
CA ARG A 19 -6.33 26.64 -40.28
C ARG A 19 -4.82 26.73 -40.06
N GLY A 20 -4.42 27.27 -38.91
CA GLY A 20 -3.10 27.05 -38.35
C GLY A 20 -3.06 25.65 -37.73
N SER A 21 -2.20 24.79 -38.25
CA SER A 21 -1.87 23.50 -37.66
C SER A 21 -1.41 23.71 -36.22
N ALA A 22 -2.28 23.43 -35.25
CA ALA A 22 -1.93 23.43 -33.83
C ALA A 22 -0.94 22.28 -33.62
N GLY A 23 0.35 22.60 -33.61
CA GLY A 23 1.37 21.70 -33.08
C GLY A 23 0.98 21.37 -31.65
N ALA A 24 0.79 20.08 -31.36
CA ALA A 24 0.52 19.61 -30.02
C ALA A 24 1.66 20.10 -29.11
N TYR A 25 1.34 21.04 -28.23
CA TYR A 25 2.24 21.46 -27.17
C TYR A 25 2.41 20.27 -26.22
N VAL A 26 3.47 19.50 -26.43
CA VAL A 26 3.90 18.47 -25.48
C VAL A 26 4.37 19.23 -24.25
N ALA A 27 3.53 19.26 -23.21
CA ALA A 27 3.92 19.80 -21.93
C ALA A 27 5.23 19.13 -21.50
N PRO A 28 6.25 19.88 -21.09
CA PRO A 28 7.48 19.29 -20.59
C PRO A 28 7.14 18.31 -19.44
N PRO A 29 7.85 17.17 -19.34
CA PRO A 29 7.61 16.20 -18.28
C PRO A 29 7.64 16.96 -16.94
N SER A 30 6.53 16.89 -16.20
CA SER A 30 6.46 17.47 -14.87
C SER A 30 7.58 16.85 -14.06
N ALA A 31 8.53 17.68 -13.61
CA ALA A 31 9.62 17.21 -12.76
C ALA A 31 8.99 16.50 -11.56
N GLU A 32 9.27 15.20 -11.42
CA GLU A 32 8.77 14.42 -10.30
C GLU A 32 9.20 15.10 -9.00
N PRO A 33 8.30 15.29 -8.02
CA PRO A 33 8.68 15.83 -6.72
C PRO A 33 9.82 15.00 -6.14
N VAL A 34 10.95 15.66 -5.87
CA VAL A 34 12.12 15.03 -5.27
C VAL A 34 11.68 14.43 -3.93
N ALA A 35 11.71 13.10 -3.84
CA ALA A 35 11.39 12.37 -2.62
C ALA A 35 12.21 12.92 -1.45
N ASP A 36 11.57 13.18 -0.31
CA ASP A 36 12.23 13.53 0.96
C ASP A 36 13.15 12.35 1.35
N PRO A 37 14.48 12.46 1.22
CA PRO A 37 15.35 11.31 1.42
C PRO A 37 15.34 10.87 2.89
N ALA A 38 15.32 9.56 3.13
CA ALA A 38 15.46 9.04 4.49
C ALA A 38 16.88 9.30 5.02
N ALA A 39 17.04 9.41 6.35
CA ALA A 39 18.36 9.49 6.95
C ALA A 39 19.17 8.20 6.67
N PRO A 40 20.52 8.26 6.63
CA PRO A 40 21.33 7.07 6.44
C PRO A 40 21.04 5.98 7.48
N GLY A 41 20.77 4.75 7.03
CA GLY A 41 20.38 3.61 7.88
C GLY A 41 18.89 3.60 8.29
N TRP A 42 18.07 4.46 7.66
CA TRP A 42 16.65 4.59 7.93
C TRP A 42 15.86 4.49 6.64
N ARG A 43 14.60 4.07 6.75
CA ARG A 43 13.64 4.05 5.65
C ARG A 43 12.35 4.71 6.07
N TRP A 44 11.63 5.25 5.09
CA TRP A 44 10.30 5.78 5.33
C TRP A 44 9.29 4.65 5.43
N GLU A 45 8.38 4.82 6.39
CA GLU A 45 7.16 4.05 6.53
C GLU A 45 5.97 4.98 6.45
N SER A 46 4.91 4.50 5.83
CA SER A 46 3.70 5.29 5.60
C SER A 46 2.46 4.52 6.04
N TYR A 47 1.46 5.26 6.51
CA TYR A 47 0.10 4.77 6.79
C TYR A 47 -0.88 5.96 6.79
N GLY A 48 -2.03 5.79 6.16
CA GLY A 48 -3.04 6.84 6.04
C GLY A 48 -2.44 8.11 5.44
N THR A 49 -2.42 9.19 6.22
CA THR A 49 -1.86 10.49 5.85
C THR A 49 -0.57 10.82 6.59
N VAL A 50 0.15 9.83 7.12
CA VAL A 50 1.39 10.02 7.88
C VAL A 50 2.52 9.18 7.33
N LYS A 51 3.73 9.76 7.32
CA LYS A 51 4.99 9.07 7.13
C LYS A 51 5.90 9.24 8.34
N VAL A 52 6.76 8.27 8.61
CA VAL A 52 7.71 8.25 9.73
C VAL A 52 8.95 7.46 9.33
N GLN A 53 10.12 7.83 9.82
CA GLN A 53 11.34 7.05 9.58
C GLN A 53 11.50 5.98 10.65
N VAL A 54 11.92 4.80 10.22
CA VAL A 54 12.36 3.69 11.08
C VAL A 54 13.74 3.20 10.63
N PRO A 55 14.52 2.51 11.47
CA PRO A 55 15.74 1.86 11.01
C PRO A 55 15.45 0.88 9.86
N ASP A 56 16.30 0.86 8.85
CA ASP A 56 16.14 0.02 7.65
C ASP A 56 16.09 -1.49 7.95
N SER A 57 16.73 -1.91 9.03
CA SER A 57 16.73 -3.28 9.57
C SER A 57 15.40 -3.72 10.18
N TRP A 58 14.43 -2.83 10.38
CA TRP A 58 13.12 -3.21 10.93
C TRP A 58 12.27 -3.89 9.87
N ALA A 59 11.69 -5.04 10.23
CA ALA A 59 10.80 -5.80 9.36
C ALA A 59 9.37 -5.22 9.37
N ASP A 60 8.61 -5.43 8.29
CA ASP A 60 7.16 -5.27 8.35
C ASP A 60 6.54 -6.40 9.18
N SER A 61 5.43 -6.12 9.87
CA SER A 61 4.67 -7.12 10.63
C SER A 61 3.28 -7.31 10.07
N VAL A 62 2.85 -8.56 10.02
CA VAL A 62 1.49 -8.98 9.64
C VAL A 62 0.51 -9.00 10.80
N TYR A 63 0.97 -8.93 12.04
CA TYR A 63 0.17 -9.34 13.19
C TYR A 63 -0.39 -8.16 13.98
N SER A 64 -1.68 -7.87 13.84
CA SER A 64 -2.39 -6.88 14.68
C SER A 64 -2.26 -7.17 16.15
N GLY A 65 -1.54 -6.32 16.89
CA GLY A 65 -1.54 -6.34 18.36
C GLY A 65 -0.98 -7.63 19.00
N LEU A 66 -0.64 -8.67 18.22
CA LEU A 66 -0.11 -9.92 18.76
C LEU A 66 1.36 -9.82 19.17
N TRP A 67 1.97 -8.64 19.04
CA TRP A 67 3.24 -8.35 19.69
C TRP A 67 3.18 -8.68 21.19
N THR A 68 1.99 -8.60 21.80
CA THR A 68 1.70 -8.97 23.19
C THR A 68 1.61 -10.48 23.47
N CYS A 69 1.53 -11.33 22.45
CA CYS A 69 1.18 -12.75 22.57
C CYS A 69 2.38 -13.69 22.70
N GLY A 70 3.61 -13.16 22.68
CA GLY A 70 4.85 -13.95 22.84
C GLY A 70 5.06 -15.02 21.76
N ASP A 71 6.05 -15.90 21.97
CA ASP A 71 6.57 -16.88 21.00
C ASP A 71 5.62 -18.02 20.61
N ARG A 72 4.37 -18.03 21.09
CA ARG A 72 3.42 -19.12 20.79
C ARG A 72 3.14 -19.29 19.28
N PHE A 73 3.59 -18.36 18.43
CA PHE A 73 3.30 -18.32 17.00
C PHE A 73 4.54 -18.26 16.08
N ARG A 74 5.77 -18.38 16.62
CA ARG A 74 7.00 -18.56 15.82
C ARG A 74 7.55 -19.98 16.00
N PRO A 75 7.01 -20.97 15.27
CA PRO A 75 7.43 -22.37 15.41
C PRO A 75 8.87 -22.66 14.96
N ASP A 76 9.55 -21.70 14.33
CA ASP A 76 10.89 -21.88 13.75
C ASP A 76 12.05 -21.30 14.59
N GLY A 77 11.75 -20.66 15.73
CA GLY A 77 12.79 -20.07 16.58
C GLY A 77 13.54 -18.91 15.93
N SER A 78 12.99 -18.29 14.88
CA SER A 78 13.58 -17.13 14.22
C SER A 78 13.85 -15.98 15.19
N THR A 79 15.01 -15.33 15.02
CA THR A 79 15.40 -14.14 15.79
C THR A 79 14.32 -13.07 15.67
N ARG A 80 13.88 -12.51 16.80
CA ARG A 80 12.88 -11.46 16.79
C ARG A 80 13.49 -10.15 16.30
N THR A 81 13.18 -9.79 15.07
CA THR A 81 13.58 -8.51 14.48
C THR A 81 12.62 -7.42 14.96
N PRO A 82 13.10 -6.20 15.28
CA PRO A 82 12.24 -5.04 15.45
C PRO A 82 11.30 -4.86 14.26
N MET A 83 10.10 -4.32 14.50
CA MET A 83 9.06 -4.37 13.47
C MET A 83 8.18 -3.13 13.35
N VAL A 84 7.57 -2.99 12.18
CA VAL A 84 6.56 -1.97 11.86
C VAL A 84 5.22 -2.66 11.65
N GLY A 85 4.26 -2.33 12.50
CA GLY A 85 2.92 -2.87 12.47
C GLY A 85 1.87 -1.88 12.01
N ARG A 86 0.81 -2.41 11.40
CA ARG A 86 -0.37 -1.68 10.91
C ARG A 86 -1.62 -2.44 11.32
N PRO A 87 -2.81 -1.81 11.38
CA PRO A 87 -4.05 -2.50 11.68
C PRO A 87 -4.28 -3.64 10.68
N TRP A 88 -4.24 -4.88 11.18
CA TRP A 88 -4.52 -6.06 10.39
C TRP A 88 -5.98 -6.09 9.96
N ARG A 89 -6.22 -6.60 8.77
CA ARG A 89 -7.56 -6.67 8.17
C ARG A 89 -8.02 -8.07 7.79
N GLY A 90 -7.22 -9.08 8.09
CA GLY A 90 -7.64 -10.47 8.01
C GLY A 90 -8.26 -10.97 9.32
N PRO A 91 -8.66 -12.25 9.36
CA PRO A 91 -9.04 -12.88 10.61
C PRO A 91 -7.84 -12.87 11.59
N VAL A 92 -8.11 -12.52 12.84
CA VAL A 92 -7.21 -12.78 13.96
C VAL A 92 -7.79 -13.88 14.81
N GLN A 93 -6.94 -14.82 15.22
CA GLN A 93 -7.34 -15.76 16.25
C GLN A 93 -7.54 -14.95 17.54
N THR A 94 -8.70 -15.08 18.17
CA THR A 94 -8.94 -14.53 19.51
C THR A 94 -8.04 -15.27 20.48
N ILE A 95 -6.92 -14.66 20.84
CA ILE A 95 -5.92 -15.23 21.73
C ILE A 95 -5.87 -14.37 22.99
N ALA A 96 -5.88 -15.00 24.15
CA ALA A 96 -5.64 -14.32 25.42
C ALA A 96 -4.15 -13.94 25.49
N CYS A 97 -3.84 -12.72 25.08
CA CYS A 97 -2.51 -12.14 25.16
C CYS A 97 -2.36 -11.31 26.43
N LEU A 98 -1.13 -11.16 26.90
CA LEU A 98 -0.85 -10.29 28.03
C LEU A 98 -1.06 -8.83 27.63
N SER A 99 -1.18 -7.92 28.59
CA SER A 99 -1.14 -6.49 28.26
C SER A 99 0.24 -6.05 27.75
N VAL A 100 1.30 -6.80 28.10
CA VAL A 100 2.69 -6.60 27.69
C VAL A 100 3.40 -7.96 27.67
N PRO A 101 4.27 -8.25 26.67
CA PRO A 101 5.08 -9.47 26.66
C PRO A 101 5.96 -9.60 27.89
N ARG A 102 6.36 -10.84 28.17
CA ARG A 102 7.44 -11.14 29.12
C ARG A 102 8.71 -10.40 28.69
N LEU A 103 9.57 -10.03 29.63
CA LEU A 103 10.77 -9.23 29.33
C LEU A 103 11.63 -9.85 28.21
N ALA A 104 11.87 -11.16 28.27
CA ALA A 104 12.64 -11.89 27.26
C ALA A 104 11.93 -11.99 25.89
N GLU A 105 10.64 -11.64 25.82
CA GLU A 105 9.80 -11.68 24.63
C GLU A 105 9.70 -10.32 23.90
N ARG A 106 10.14 -9.24 24.53
CA ARG A 106 9.96 -7.89 24.02
C ARG A 106 10.92 -7.59 22.88
N ILE A 107 10.37 -6.95 21.86
CA ILE A 107 11.11 -6.35 20.75
C ILE A 107 10.65 -4.92 20.51
N PRO A 108 11.55 -4.03 20.08
CA PRO A 108 11.14 -2.71 19.65
C PRO A 108 10.16 -2.78 18.48
N HIS A 109 9.12 -1.95 18.51
CA HIS A 109 8.21 -1.84 17.38
C HIS A 109 7.58 -0.47 17.28
N LEU A 110 7.13 -0.15 16.07
CA LEU A 110 6.28 0.98 15.73
C LEU A 110 4.93 0.40 15.33
N TRP A 111 3.85 0.98 15.83
CA TRP A 111 2.49 0.63 15.46
C TRP A 111 1.76 1.86 14.94
N PHE A 112 1.22 1.75 13.73
CA PHE A 112 0.31 2.74 13.16
C PHE A 112 -1.13 2.46 13.59
N ASP A 113 -1.85 3.53 13.91
CA ASP A 113 -3.29 3.53 14.15
C ASP A 113 -3.73 2.50 15.21
N ASP A 114 -2.99 2.45 16.33
CA ASP A 114 -3.42 1.72 17.52
C ASP A 114 -4.59 2.47 18.17
N SER A 115 -5.81 2.01 17.91
CA SER A 115 -7.04 2.68 18.37
C SER A 115 -7.18 2.71 19.90
N ASP A 116 -6.51 1.80 20.61
CA ASP A 116 -6.57 1.72 22.07
C ASP A 116 -5.42 2.53 22.73
N ALA A 117 -4.43 2.98 21.95
CA ALA A 117 -3.30 3.73 22.44
C ALA A 117 -3.68 5.17 22.80
N LYS A 118 -3.32 5.58 24.01
CA LYS A 118 -3.52 6.95 24.50
C LYS A 118 -2.24 7.77 24.31
N PRO A 119 -2.32 9.04 23.84
CA PRO A 119 -1.16 9.91 23.74
C PRO A 119 -0.38 10.02 25.05
N GLY A 120 0.95 10.07 24.96
CA GLY A 120 1.84 10.17 26.11
C GLY A 120 2.80 8.99 26.24
N ILE A 121 3.39 8.83 27.43
CA ILE A 121 4.37 7.77 27.72
C ILE A 121 3.81 6.85 28.78
N THR A 122 3.62 5.58 28.42
CA THR A 122 3.33 4.49 29.35
C THR A 122 4.62 3.74 29.65
N ARG A 123 5.06 3.75 30.92
CA ARG A 123 6.29 3.08 31.35
C ARG A 123 6.02 1.66 31.82
N PHE A 124 6.98 0.79 31.55
CA PHE A 124 7.04 -0.60 32.01
C PHE A 124 8.37 -0.84 32.73
N ASP A 125 8.58 -2.08 33.17
CA ASP A 125 9.81 -2.56 33.81
C ASP A 125 11.02 -2.55 32.84
N HIS A 126 12.22 -2.50 33.43
CA HIS A 126 13.51 -2.55 32.72
C HIS A 126 13.67 -1.48 31.61
N GLY A 127 13.13 -0.28 31.83
CA GLY A 127 13.27 0.86 30.93
C GLY A 127 12.38 0.80 29.69
N TRP A 128 11.61 -0.27 29.50
CA TRP A 128 10.63 -0.37 28.42
C TRP A 128 9.54 0.67 28.60
N ALA A 129 9.12 1.28 27.50
CA ALA A 129 7.98 2.19 27.47
C ALA A 129 7.34 2.18 26.09
N THR A 130 6.04 2.44 26.06
CA THR A 130 5.32 2.86 24.84
C THR A 130 5.21 4.38 24.88
N GLU A 131 5.68 5.04 23.83
CA GLU A 131 5.42 6.47 23.60
C GLU A 131 4.45 6.61 22.42
N VAL A 132 3.38 7.35 22.62
CA VAL A 132 2.30 7.53 21.65
C VAL A 132 2.19 9.01 21.29
N ARG A 133 2.20 9.31 19.98
CA ARG A 133 1.89 10.65 19.46
C ARG A 133 0.87 10.55 18.32
N VAL A 134 0.01 11.54 18.23
CA VAL A 134 -0.96 11.65 17.13
C VAL A 134 -0.45 12.64 16.11
N VAL A 135 -0.31 12.21 14.86
CA VAL A 135 0.12 13.05 13.74
C VAL A 135 -0.96 12.95 12.67
N ALA A 136 -1.49 14.09 12.21
CA ALA A 136 -2.57 14.12 11.22
C ALA A 136 -3.75 13.17 11.52
N GLY A 137 -4.10 13.01 12.80
CA GLY A 137 -5.18 12.12 13.25
C GLY A 137 -4.83 10.64 13.36
N VAL A 138 -3.61 10.23 12.99
CA VAL A 138 -3.12 8.84 13.13
C VAL A 138 -2.29 8.70 14.41
N PRO A 139 -2.68 7.86 15.37
CA PRO A 139 -1.83 7.53 16.52
C PRO A 139 -0.64 6.67 16.08
N LEU A 140 0.56 7.06 16.49
CA LEU A 140 1.81 6.33 16.32
C LEU A 140 2.30 5.89 17.68
N ALA A 141 2.36 4.58 17.92
CA ALA A 141 2.87 4.01 19.17
C ALA A 141 4.25 3.38 18.93
N VAL A 142 5.26 3.81 19.68
CA VAL A 142 6.59 3.19 19.64
C VAL A 142 6.89 2.54 20.97
N PHE A 143 7.09 1.22 20.97
CA PHE A 143 7.50 0.45 22.13
C PHE A 143 8.99 0.15 22.03
N SER A 144 9.78 0.52 23.05
CA SER A 144 11.22 0.25 23.11
C SER A 144 11.74 0.53 24.51
N ASN A 145 12.87 -0.08 24.90
CA ASN A 145 13.64 0.33 26.08
C ASN A 145 14.65 1.47 25.80
N ASP A 146 14.85 1.84 24.54
CA ASP A 146 15.69 2.97 24.12
C ASP A 146 14.83 4.25 23.92
N ALA A 147 14.99 5.20 24.84
CA ALA A 147 14.28 6.48 24.79
C ALA A 147 14.72 7.39 23.63
N ALA A 148 15.98 7.34 23.21
CA ALA A 148 16.47 8.13 22.09
C ALA A 148 15.89 7.59 20.77
N MET A 149 15.82 6.27 20.61
CA MET A 149 15.20 5.64 19.44
C MET A 149 13.70 5.97 19.33
N ARG A 150 12.93 5.89 20.43
CA ARG A 150 11.49 6.26 20.41
C ARG A 150 11.28 7.71 19.96
N ARG A 151 12.03 8.64 20.57
CA ARG A 151 11.97 10.05 20.21
C ARG A 151 12.35 10.28 18.76
N ARG A 152 13.45 9.70 18.28
CA ARG A 152 13.90 9.85 16.89
C ARG A 152 12.85 9.38 15.88
N ILE A 153 12.23 8.21 16.11
CA ILE A 153 11.13 7.72 15.27
C ILE A 153 9.99 8.75 15.29
N LEU A 154 9.48 9.10 16.47
CA LEU A 154 8.31 9.98 16.59
C LEU A 154 8.55 11.44 16.15
N ASP A 155 9.77 11.96 16.30
CA ASP A 155 10.17 13.30 15.84
C ASP A 155 10.30 13.36 14.31
N SER A 156 10.52 12.21 13.65
CA SER A 156 10.55 12.12 12.18
C SER A 156 9.17 12.05 11.53
N ALA A 157 8.11 11.89 12.32
CA ALA A 157 6.75 11.72 11.83
C ALA A 157 6.21 13.02 11.20
N LYS A 158 5.73 12.92 9.96
CA LYS A 158 5.20 14.05 9.18
C LYS A 158 3.86 13.68 8.55
N ARG A 159 2.99 14.68 8.40
CA ARG A 159 1.81 14.59 7.53
C ARG A 159 2.26 14.43 6.07
N MET A 160 1.50 13.66 5.30
CA MET A 160 1.60 13.54 3.85
C MET A 160 0.46 14.33 3.19
N ASP A 161 0.80 15.22 2.27
CA ASP A 161 -0.16 16.03 1.51
C ASP A 161 -0.28 15.52 0.07
N GLY A 162 -0.74 14.27 -0.07
CA GLY A 162 -1.12 13.69 -1.36
C GLY A 162 -0.38 12.43 -1.75
N THR A 163 0.93 12.36 -1.54
CA THR A 163 1.74 11.18 -1.88
C THR A 163 2.71 10.78 -0.78
N ASP A 164 2.99 9.48 -0.70
CA ASP A 164 4.03 8.92 0.13
C ASP A 164 5.43 9.13 -0.48
N PRO A 165 6.52 8.86 0.27
CA PRO A 165 7.89 8.99 -0.24
C PRO A 165 8.21 8.12 -1.46
N ASN A 166 7.43 7.07 -1.73
CA ASN A 166 7.58 6.22 -2.91
C ASN A 166 6.70 6.70 -4.09
N GLY A 167 5.92 7.78 -3.93
CA GLY A 167 5.05 8.34 -4.97
C GLY A 167 3.67 7.68 -5.05
N CYS A 168 3.26 6.89 -4.06
CA CYS A 168 1.91 6.37 -3.94
C CYS A 168 0.97 7.45 -3.43
N SER A 169 -0.20 7.63 -4.06
CA SER A 169 -1.19 8.56 -3.54
C SER A 169 -1.75 8.09 -2.19
N VAL A 170 -2.01 9.03 -1.28
CA VAL A 170 -2.75 8.73 -0.04
C VAL A 170 -4.23 8.51 -0.32
N ALA A 171 -4.75 9.09 -1.40
CA ALA A 171 -6.12 8.88 -1.86
C ALA A 171 -6.17 7.62 -2.72
N ARG A 172 -7.18 6.76 -2.48
CA ARG A 172 -7.35 5.54 -3.28
C ARG A 172 -7.63 5.89 -4.74
N PRO A 173 -6.82 5.42 -5.70
CA PRO A 173 -7.03 5.68 -7.12
C PRO A 173 -8.34 5.05 -7.63
N ALA A 174 -9.05 5.76 -8.51
CA ALA A 174 -10.32 5.31 -9.09
C ALA A 174 -10.21 3.95 -9.82
N VAL A 175 -9.03 3.64 -10.38
CA VAL A 175 -8.75 2.37 -11.08
C VAL A 175 -8.91 1.13 -10.19
N LEU A 176 -8.85 1.30 -8.87
CA LEU A 176 -9.10 0.22 -7.90
C LEU A 176 -10.59 -0.03 -7.65
N GLY A 177 -11.48 0.82 -8.18
CA GLY A 177 -12.92 0.61 -8.13
C GLY A 177 -13.38 -0.67 -8.83
N ASP A 178 -14.54 -1.18 -8.44
CA ASP A 178 -15.12 -2.37 -9.06
C ASP A 178 -15.42 -2.11 -10.55
N GLY A 179 -15.02 -3.05 -11.40
CA GLY A 179 -15.16 -2.95 -12.85
C GLY A 179 -14.21 -1.94 -13.52
N GLN A 180 -13.41 -1.20 -12.74
CA GLN A 180 -12.41 -0.27 -13.28
C GLN A 180 -11.15 -1.02 -13.70
N ARG A 181 -10.56 -0.56 -14.81
CA ARG A 181 -9.38 -1.15 -15.43
C ARG A 181 -8.34 -0.06 -15.69
N PRO A 182 -7.03 -0.37 -15.57
CA PRO A 182 -5.99 0.53 -16.00
C PRO A 182 -6.13 0.92 -17.47
N THR A 183 -5.64 2.11 -17.80
CA THR A 183 -5.39 2.53 -19.18
C THR A 183 -3.90 2.40 -19.47
N GLY A 184 -3.52 2.18 -20.73
CA GLY A 184 -2.13 2.12 -21.15
C GLY A 184 -1.89 1.07 -22.23
N PRO A 185 -0.64 0.92 -22.67
CA PRO A 185 -0.27 0.00 -23.74
C PRO A 185 -0.15 -1.46 -23.28
N GLY A 186 -0.27 -1.75 -21.99
CA GLY A 186 -0.12 -3.08 -21.39
C GLY A 186 1.34 -3.43 -21.07
N LEU A 187 1.54 -4.46 -20.24
CA LEU A 187 2.88 -4.86 -19.78
C LEU A 187 3.78 -5.36 -20.90
N ALA A 188 3.21 -5.86 -22.01
CA ALA A 188 3.98 -6.34 -23.15
C ALA A 188 4.69 -5.20 -23.90
N ALA A 189 4.22 -3.96 -23.76
CA ALA A 189 4.70 -2.82 -24.56
C ALA A 189 5.76 -1.97 -23.84
N ILE A 190 5.95 -2.13 -22.53
CA ILE A 190 6.84 -1.27 -21.74
C ILE A 190 8.34 -1.62 -21.83
N GLY A 191 8.71 -2.73 -22.48
CA GLY A 191 10.12 -3.17 -22.59
C GLY A 191 10.65 -3.82 -21.31
N GLU A 192 11.96 -3.72 -21.05
CA GLU A 192 12.57 -4.24 -19.82
C GLU A 192 12.07 -3.49 -18.58
N VAL A 193 11.70 -4.22 -17.52
CA VAL A 193 11.21 -3.64 -16.27
C VAL A 193 12.37 -3.12 -15.43
N LYS A 194 12.32 -1.85 -15.03
CA LYS A 194 13.36 -1.19 -14.23
C LYS A 194 13.02 -1.15 -12.75
N SER A 195 11.76 -0.84 -12.44
CA SER A 195 11.25 -0.83 -11.06
C SER A 195 9.74 -1.06 -11.03
N ILE A 196 9.24 -1.47 -9.87
CA ILE A 196 7.82 -1.63 -9.60
C ILE A 196 7.50 -0.89 -8.31
N ARG A 197 6.72 0.17 -8.44
CA ARG A 197 6.10 0.83 -7.28
C ARG A 197 4.85 0.07 -6.88
N VAL A 198 4.71 -0.25 -5.61
CA VAL A 198 3.57 -0.98 -5.03
C VAL A 198 2.82 -0.06 -4.08
N CYS A 199 1.56 0.23 -4.37
CA CYS A 199 0.70 1.04 -3.54
C CYS A 199 -0.46 0.22 -2.99
N VAL A 200 -0.64 0.25 -1.68
CA VAL A 200 -1.54 -0.65 -0.95
C VAL A 200 -2.64 0.16 -0.30
N TYR A 201 -3.89 -0.23 -0.54
CA TYR A 201 -5.06 0.48 -0.04
C TYR A 201 -6.02 -0.47 0.63
N SER A 202 -6.65 0.00 1.69
CA SER A 202 -7.81 -0.69 2.23
C SER A 202 -8.96 -0.68 1.27
N TYR A 203 -9.61 -1.82 1.18
CA TYR A 203 -11.01 -1.89 0.81
C TYR A 203 -11.82 -2.04 2.10
N GLN A 204 -12.80 -1.17 2.26
CA GLN A 204 -13.86 -1.31 3.26
C GLN A 204 -15.21 -1.34 2.55
N LEU A 205 -16.24 -1.81 3.26
CA LEU A 205 -17.61 -1.80 2.76
C LEU A 205 -18.06 -0.39 2.32
N PRO A 206 -19.05 -0.29 1.40
CA PRO A 206 -19.60 0.98 0.96
C PRO A 206 -19.97 1.88 2.15
N GLY A 207 -19.56 3.15 2.09
CA GLY A 207 -19.78 4.15 3.15
C GLY A 207 -18.57 4.41 4.03
N ASN A 208 -17.54 3.56 4.00
CA ASN A 208 -16.28 3.80 4.70
C ASN A 208 -15.16 4.18 3.73
N PRO A 209 -14.34 5.20 4.05
CA PRO A 209 -13.23 5.60 3.20
C PRO A 209 -12.13 4.53 3.19
N SER A 210 -11.58 4.31 2.01
CA SER A 210 -10.33 3.55 1.86
C SER A 210 -9.16 4.28 2.52
N VAL A 211 -8.28 3.52 3.17
CA VAL A 211 -7.12 4.00 3.91
C VAL A 211 -5.87 3.48 3.23
N PHE A 212 -5.00 4.39 2.78
CA PHE A 212 -3.67 4.05 2.30
C PHE A 212 -2.89 3.28 3.38
N GLN A 213 -2.30 2.14 3.03
CA GLN A 213 -1.60 1.29 3.99
C GLN A 213 -0.10 1.45 3.94
N ALA A 214 0.46 1.42 2.73
CA ALA A 214 1.89 1.47 2.50
C ALA A 214 2.17 1.75 1.02
N GLY A 215 3.33 2.35 0.77
CA GLY A 215 3.93 2.45 -0.55
C GLY A 215 5.33 1.84 -0.46
N LEU A 216 5.72 1.06 -1.47
CA LEU A 216 7.03 0.43 -1.55
C LEU A 216 7.56 0.50 -2.98
N GLN A 217 8.88 0.45 -3.15
CA GLN A 217 9.51 0.33 -4.45
C GLN A 217 10.39 -0.92 -4.50
N ILE A 218 10.14 -1.73 -5.52
CA ILE A 218 10.95 -2.90 -5.87
C ILE A 218 11.82 -2.49 -7.07
N SER A 219 13.11 -2.78 -7.04
CA SER A 219 14.05 -2.46 -8.10
C SER A 219 14.99 -3.63 -8.40
N GLY A 220 15.78 -3.50 -9.47
CA GLY A 220 16.79 -4.50 -9.85
C GLY A 220 16.18 -5.84 -10.25
N ASP A 221 16.88 -6.93 -9.96
CA ASP A 221 16.52 -8.29 -10.39
C ASP A 221 15.15 -8.73 -9.88
N THR A 222 14.78 -8.33 -8.66
CA THR A 222 13.47 -8.66 -8.09
C THR A 222 12.35 -7.97 -8.88
N ALA A 223 12.54 -6.73 -9.33
CA ALA A 223 11.56 -6.04 -10.17
C ALA A 223 11.44 -6.71 -11.54
N ARG A 224 12.57 -7.11 -12.14
CA ARG A 224 12.59 -7.84 -13.42
C ARG A 224 11.86 -9.17 -13.33
N GLN A 225 12.20 -9.99 -12.34
CA GLN A 225 11.55 -11.28 -12.11
C GLN A 225 10.05 -11.15 -11.86
N LEU A 226 9.63 -10.18 -11.03
CA LEU A 226 8.21 -9.94 -10.81
C LEU A 226 7.51 -9.44 -12.09
N GLY A 227 8.15 -8.57 -12.86
CA GLY A 227 7.66 -8.11 -14.16
C GLY A 227 7.47 -9.25 -15.17
N ASP A 228 8.44 -10.17 -15.24
CA ASP A 228 8.36 -11.37 -16.07
C ASP A 228 7.24 -12.30 -15.61
N ALA A 229 7.11 -12.53 -14.30
CA ALA A 229 6.02 -13.33 -13.73
C ALA A 229 4.64 -12.73 -14.03
N LEU A 230 4.48 -11.40 -13.93
CA LEU A 230 3.25 -10.71 -14.29
C LEU A 230 2.91 -10.88 -15.78
N ARG A 231 3.90 -10.84 -16.68
CA ARG A 231 3.72 -11.07 -18.12
C ARG A 231 3.43 -12.54 -18.46
N ALA A 232 4.07 -13.48 -17.78
CA ALA A 232 3.95 -14.91 -18.02
C ALA A 232 2.68 -15.53 -17.42
N ALA A 233 2.06 -14.87 -16.43
CA ALA A 233 0.83 -15.34 -15.81
C ALA A 233 -0.25 -15.68 -16.86
N PRO A 234 -0.89 -16.86 -16.79
CA PRO A 234 -1.88 -17.27 -17.78
C PRO A 234 -3.04 -16.28 -17.89
N ALA A 235 -3.59 -16.14 -19.10
CA ALA A 235 -4.76 -15.29 -19.30
C ALA A 235 -5.99 -15.79 -18.52
N GLY A 236 -6.87 -14.84 -18.19
CA GLY A 236 -8.10 -15.04 -17.44
C GLY A 236 -7.97 -14.61 -15.98
N VAL A 237 -9.12 -14.38 -15.35
CA VAL A 237 -9.23 -14.03 -13.93
C VAL A 237 -10.24 -14.96 -13.28
N GLY A 238 -10.21 -15.10 -11.97
CA GLY A 238 -11.18 -15.95 -11.27
C GLY A 238 -11.06 -15.84 -9.76
N PRO A 239 -12.13 -16.16 -9.01
CA PRO A 239 -13.39 -16.70 -9.50
C PRO A 239 -14.30 -15.58 -10.03
N VAL A 240 -15.32 -15.95 -10.83
CA VAL A 240 -16.39 -15.04 -11.27
C VAL A 240 -17.67 -15.54 -10.61
N MET A 241 -17.88 -15.18 -9.35
CA MET A 241 -19.06 -15.61 -8.58
C MET A 241 -20.15 -14.54 -8.58
N SER A 242 -21.40 -14.99 -8.55
CA SER A 242 -22.54 -14.12 -8.21
C SER A 242 -22.45 -13.69 -6.75
N SER A 243 -23.07 -12.56 -6.41
CA SER A 243 -23.16 -12.09 -5.02
C SER A 243 -23.91 -13.06 -4.10
N SER A 244 -24.77 -13.94 -4.67
CA SER A 244 -25.46 -14.99 -3.91
C SER A 244 -24.54 -16.13 -3.46
N ASN A 245 -23.43 -16.35 -4.18
CA ASN A 245 -22.56 -17.51 -3.99
C ASN A 245 -21.17 -17.13 -3.46
N CYS A 246 -20.95 -15.84 -3.19
CA CYS A 246 -19.72 -15.36 -2.62
C CYS A 246 -19.98 -14.16 -1.71
N GLU A 247 -19.56 -14.31 -0.46
CA GLU A 247 -19.51 -13.21 0.50
C GLU A 247 -18.22 -12.44 0.27
N GLN A 248 -18.35 -11.15 -0.09
CA GLN A 248 -17.18 -10.27 -0.17
C GLN A 248 -16.62 -10.07 1.25
N PRO A 249 -15.30 -10.20 1.43
CA PRO A 249 -14.68 -9.83 2.70
C PRO A 249 -15.06 -8.39 3.06
N ARG A 250 -15.43 -8.18 4.32
CA ARG A 250 -15.72 -6.82 4.84
C ARG A 250 -14.48 -5.92 4.79
N SER A 251 -13.31 -6.53 4.73
CA SER A 251 -12.00 -5.92 4.66
C SER A 251 -11.08 -6.72 3.73
N ARG A 252 -10.36 -6.03 2.85
CA ARG A 252 -9.27 -6.60 2.05
C ARG A 252 -8.27 -5.50 1.69
N ASP A 253 -7.17 -5.88 1.07
CA ASP A 253 -6.20 -4.95 0.51
C ASP A 253 -6.24 -5.00 -1.01
N ASP A 254 -6.35 -3.83 -1.63
CA ASP A 254 -6.25 -3.65 -3.07
C ASP A 254 -4.86 -3.08 -3.39
N LEU A 255 -4.21 -3.63 -4.40
CA LEU A 255 -2.85 -3.27 -4.80
C LEU A 255 -2.87 -2.60 -6.18
N LEU A 256 -2.22 -1.45 -6.27
CA LEU A 256 -1.88 -0.81 -7.54
C LEU A 256 -0.37 -0.86 -7.72
N LEU A 257 0.08 -1.50 -8.79
CA LEU A 257 1.46 -1.47 -9.22
C LEU A 257 1.64 -0.40 -10.29
N THR A 258 2.72 0.36 -10.23
CA THR A 258 3.25 1.10 -11.40
C THR A 258 4.54 0.42 -11.81
N VAL A 259 4.52 -0.24 -12.96
CA VAL A 259 5.68 -0.95 -13.53
C VAL A 259 6.38 -0.01 -14.50
N ALA A 260 7.54 0.49 -14.09
CA ALA A 260 8.36 1.37 -14.91
C ALA A 260 9.22 0.53 -15.86
N GLY A 261 9.07 0.76 -17.17
CA GLY A 261 9.81 0.07 -18.22
C GLY A 261 10.76 0.97 -19.00
N GLU A 262 11.38 0.41 -20.03
CA GLU A 262 12.20 1.16 -20.98
C GLU A 262 11.37 2.11 -21.86
N ASN A 263 10.20 1.66 -22.29
CA ASN A 263 9.35 2.36 -23.25
C ASN A 263 8.20 3.14 -22.58
N GLY A 264 8.20 3.21 -21.25
CA GLY A 264 7.18 3.90 -20.45
C GLY A 264 6.68 3.06 -19.28
N ASP A 265 5.64 3.57 -18.62
CA ASP A 265 5.09 2.98 -17.41
C ASP A 265 3.74 2.30 -17.69
N GLN A 266 3.45 1.23 -16.95
CA GLN A 266 2.15 0.57 -16.97
C GLN A 266 1.60 0.39 -15.55
N ALA A 267 0.36 0.82 -15.35
CA ALA A 267 -0.39 0.51 -14.14
C ALA A 267 -0.93 -0.92 -14.19
N VAL A 268 -0.77 -1.67 -13.10
CA VAL A 268 -1.32 -3.02 -12.95
C VAL A 268 -2.12 -3.09 -11.66
N VAL A 269 -3.39 -3.48 -11.75
CA VAL A 269 -4.19 -3.73 -10.56
C VAL A 269 -4.08 -5.19 -10.16
N VAL A 270 -3.82 -5.47 -8.89
CA VAL A 270 -3.76 -6.82 -8.34
C VAL A 270 -4.93 -7.00 -7.35
N ARG A 271 -5.74 -8.03 -7.58
CA ARG A 271 -6.90 -8.36 -6.75
C ARG A 271 -6.76 -9.79 -6.26
N TYR A 272 -6.66 -9.99 -4.96
CA TYR A 272 -6.64 -11.30 -4.31
C TYR A 272 -7.58 -11.21 -3.10
N ALA A 273 -8.49 -12.17 -2.92
CA ALA A 273 -9.59 -12.11 -1.94
C ALA A 273 -10.78 -11.20 -2.32
N THR A 274 -11.25 -11.31 -3.57
CA THR A 274 -12.56 -10.79 -4.00
C THR A 274 -13.44 -11.90 -4.57
N CYS A 275 -14.74 -11.62 -4.71
CA CYS A 275 -15.67 -12.52 -5.40
C CYS A 275 -15.57 -12.51 -6.93
N ARG A 276 -14.86 -11.54 -7.50
CA ARG A 276 -14.81 -11.31 -8.94
C ARG A 276 -13.46 -10.82 -9.37
N SER A 277 -12.92 -11.45 -10.39
CA SER A 277 -11.71 -10.97 -11.07
C SER A 277 -10.46 -10.99 -10.19
N ASN A 278 -10.26 -12.03 -9.34
CA ASN A 278 -8.94 -12.20 -8.73
C ASN A 278 -7.93 -12.53 -9.83
N GLY A 279 -6.80 -11.83 -9.79
CA GLY A 279 -5.90 -11.75 -10.93
C GLY A 279 -5.13 -10.44 -10.95
N THR A 280 -4.45 -10.23 -12.06
CA THR A 280 -3.83 -8.98 -12.43
C THR A 280 -4.49 -8.41 -13.69
N ASP A 281 -4.60 -7.09 -13.77
CA ASP A 281 -5.14 -6.39 -14.93
C ASP A 281 -4.18 -5.25 -15.28
N ASP A 282 -3.59 -5.29 -16.48
CA ASP A 282 -2.74 -4.23 -17.01
C ASP A 282 -3.48 -3.31 -18.00
N GLY A 283 -4.81 -3.38 -18.05
CA GLY A 283 -5.65 -2.65 -18.99
C GLY A 283 -5.82 -3.35 -20.35
N THR A 284 -4.88 -4.21 -20.73
CA THR A 284 -4.92 -4.98 -21.99
C THR A 284 -5.29 -6.44 -21.77
N THR A 285 -4.69 -7.07 -20.76
CA THR A 285 -4.82 -8.49 -20.49
C THR A 285 -5.18 -8.70 -19.04
N LEU A 286 -6.23 -9.48 -18.82
CA LEU A 286 -6.57 -10.04 -17.52
C LEU A 286 -5.80 -11.34 -17.34
N ARG A 287 -5.04 -11.47 -16.25
CA ARG A 287 -4.21 -12.65 -15.97
C ARG A 287 -4.47 -13.23 -14.59
N ARG A 288 -4.23 -14.53 -14.45
CA ARG A 288 -4.46 -15.27 -13.21
C ARG A 288 -3.40 -14.90 -12.20
N LEU A 289 -3.76 -14.91 -10.91
CA LEU A 289 -2.73 -14.90 -9.87
C LEU A 289 -2.00 -16.23 -9.88
N THR A 290 -0.68 -16.16 -9.91
CA THR A 290 0.21 -17.31 -9.73
C THR A 290 1.03 -17.12 -8.45
N THR A 291 1.59 -18.21 -7.94
CA THR A 291 2.55 -18.18 -6.83
C THR A 291 3.71 -17.22 -7.14
N ASP A 292 4.22 -17.22 -8.37
CA ASP A 292 5.33 -16.36 -8.80
C ASP A 292 4.98 -14.87 -8.78
N THR A 293 3.71 -14.51 -9.00
CA THR A 293 3.25 -13.12 -8.85
C THR A 293 2.97 -12.75 -7.40
N LEU A 294 2.34 -13.65 -6.64
CA LEU A 294 1.87 -13.35 -5.28
C LEU A 294 2.96 -13.39 -4.23
N VAL A 295 3.89 -14.35 -4.29
CA VAL A 295 4.91 -14.53 -3.24
C VAL A 295 5.84 -13.30 -3.14
N PRO A 296 6.35 -12.72 -4.24
CA PRO A 296 7.15 -11.50 -4.14
C PRO A 296 6.35 -10.34 -3.57
N LEU A 297 5.10 -10.16 -4.03
CA LEU A 297 4.21 -9.10 -3.51
C LEU A 297 3.89 -9.32 -2.03
N SER A 298 3.60 -10.54 -1.61
CA SER A 298 3.29 -10.84 -0.21
C SER A 298 4.51 -10.62 0.68
N LYS A 299 5.72 -10.99 0.25
CA LYS A 299 6.95 -10.75 1.03
C LYS A 299 7.17 -9.25 1.27
N VAL A 300 6.84 -8.43 0.29
CA VAL A 300 6.94 -6.97 0.36
C VAL A 300 5.85 -6.38 1.28
N LEU A 301 4.67 -6.98 1.34
CA LEU A 301 3.56 -6.51 2.18
C LEU A 301 3.55 -7.04 3.61
N TYR A 302 4.11 -8.23 3.80
CA TYR A 302 3.81 -9.09 4.94
C TYR A 302 5.09 -9.78 5.44
N ALA A 303 6.22 -9.05 5.46
CA ALA A 303 7.52 -9.62 5.81
C ALA A 303 7.40 -10.56 7.03
N GLU A 304 7.96 -11.77 6.88
CA GLU A 304 7.90 -12.86 7.87
C GLU A 304 6.53 -13.48 8.18
N ILE A 305 5.73 -13.84 7.17
CA ILE A 305 4.94 -15.07 7.31
C ILE A 305 5.92 -16.24 7.08
N PRO A 306 6.35 -17.00 8.11
CA PRO A 306 6.93 -18.30 7.86
C PRO A 306 5.90 -19.05 7.01
N VAL A 307 6.27 -19.30 5.75
CA VAL A 307 5.42 -19.81 4.67
C VAL A 307 4.28 -20.62 5.27
N LEU A 308 3.04 -20.10 5.22
CA LEU A 308 1.87 -20.86 5.67
C LEU A 308 2.03 -22.26 5.10
N PRO A 309 1.85 -23.34 5.87
CA PRO A 309 2.04 -24.70 5.36
C PRO A 309 1.35 -24.94 4.01
N ILE A 310 0.21 -24.27 3.79
CA ILE A 310 -0.55 -24.25 2.54
C ILE A 310 0.22 -23.72 1.31
N LEU A 311 1.14 -22.77 1.49
CA LEU A 311 1.99 -22.23 0.42
C LEU A 311 3.20 -23.15 0.13
N ARG A 312 3.64 -23.97 1.09
CA ARG A 312 4.65 -25.03 0.80
C ARG A 312 4.05 -26.12 -0.08
N ASP A 313 2.78 -26.48 0.15
CA ASP A 313 2.08 -27.47 -0.67
C ASP A 313 1.78 -26.98 -2.10
N LEU A 314 1.71 -25.67 -2.32
CA LEU A 314 1.52 -25.08 -3.65
C LEU A 314 2.81 -24.93 -4.46
N ALA A 315 3.99 -24.97 -3.82
CA ALA A 315 5.27 -24.96 -4.50
C ALA A 315 5.77 -26.37 -4.86
N GLY A 316 5.16 -27.42 -4.29
CA GLY A 316 5.48 -28.83 -4.54
C GLY A 316 4.56 -29.54 -5.55
N ARG A 317 3.67 -28.80 -6.22
CA ARG A 317 2.78 -29.31 -7.29
C ARG A 317 2.97 -28.48 -8.55
#